data_AF-A0A7X8FAW1-F1
#
_entry.id   AF-A0A7X8FAW1-F1
#
_cell.length_a   1.000
_cell.length_b   1.000
_cell.length_c   1.000
_cell.angle_alpha   90.00
_cell.angle_beta   90.00
_cell.angle_gamma   90.00
#
_symmetry.space_group_name_H-M   'P 1'
#
loop_
_entity.id
_entity.type
_entity.pdbx_description
1 polymer ?
#
loop_
_entity_poly.entity_id
_entity_poly.type
_entity_poly.pdbx_seq_one_letter_code
_entity_poly.pdbx_strand_id
1 'polypeptide(L)'
;NFDIPKRDLDKFIIGVVSQLDYPKTPEAIGSTADDDYLSGFLQSDRQQIRDEVLSTTVADIREYATMIDALMKNNHICVFGNEDKVKEAAELFDQLTPVF
;
A
#
# COMPACT_ATOMS: atom_id res chain seq x y z
N ASN A 1 15.16 13.44 3.77
CA ASN A 1 14.49 13.45 5.09
C ASN A 1 13.06 13.91 4.87
N PHE A 2 12.05 13.18 5.32
CA PHE A 2 10.63 13.51 5.11
C PHE A 2 10.17 14.47 6.21
N ASP A 3 10.05 15.77 5.91
CA ASP A 3 9.66 16.79 6.89
C ASP A 3 8.60 17.69 6.27
N ILE A 4 7.38 17.60 6.82
CA ILE A 4 6.20 18.29 6.28
C ILE A 4 5.43 18.95 7.41
N PRO A 5 4.72 20.05 7.14
CA PRO A 5 3.87 20.67 8.15
C PRO A 5 2.70 19.74 8.51
N LYS A 6 2.19 19.87 9.75
CA LYS A 6 1.03 19.10 10.24
C LYS A 6 -0.14 19.11 9.26
N ARG A 7 -0.43 20.26 8.65
CA ARG A 7 -1.53 20.41 7.69
C ARG A 7 -1.41 19.48 6.48
N ASP A 8 -0.20 19.18 6.02
CA ASP A 8 0.00 18.27 4.89
C ASP A 8 -0.08 16.81 5.32
N LEU A 9 0.40 16.48 6.52
CA LEU A 9 0.18 15.16 7.12
C LEU A 9 -1.33 14.88 7.31
N ASP A 10 -2.07 15.86 7.82
CA ASP A 10 -3.53 15.76 8.02
C ASP A 10 -4.25 15.45 6.69
N LYS A 11 -3.77 15.99 5.54
CA LYS A 11 -4.35 15.65 4.23
C LYS A 11 -4.15 14.18 3.87
N PHE A 12 -2.97 13.62 4.18
CA PHE A 12 -2.72 12.19 3.95
C PHE A 12 -3.63 11.33 4.84
N ILE A 13 -3.76 11.68 6.11
CA ILE A 13 -4.65 11.00 7.06
C ILE A 13 -6.11 11.05 6.56
N ILE A 14 -6.60 12.23 6.16
CA ILE A 14 -7.94 12.40 5.59
C ILE A 14 -8.13 11.55 4.32
N GLY A 15 -7.10 11.48 3.47
CA GLY A 15 -7.11 10.63 2.28
C GLY A 15 -7.32 9.14 2.61
N VAL A 16 -6.62 8.63 3.63
CA VAL A 16 -6.77 7.25 4.09
C VAL A 16 -8.14 7.02 4.72
N VAL A 17 -8.59 7.92 5.62
CA VAL A 17 -9.92 7.82 6.25
C VAL A 17 -11.03 7.84 5.19
N SER A 18 -10.90 8.65 4.14
CA SER A 18 -11.86 8.66 3.04
C SER A 18 -11.94 7.32 2.29
N GLN A 19 -10.87 6.54 2.24
CA GLN A 19 -10.87 5.20 1.65
C GLN A 19 -11.51 4.17 2.61
N LEU A 20 -11.20 4.27 3.91
CA LEU A 20 -11.81 3.42 4.94
C LEU A 20 -13.33 3.57 4.99
N ASP A 21 -13.82 4.80 4.78
CA ASP A 21 -15.23 5.17 4.97
C ASP A 21 -15.99 5.29 3.65
N TYR A 22 -15.39 4.80 2.56
CA TYR A 22 -15.99 4.87 1.24
C TYR A 22 -17.33 4.11 1.22
N PRO A 23 -18.43 4.71 0.70
CA PRO A 23 -19.73 4.05 0.67
C PRO A 23 -19.68 2.81 -0.24
N LYS A 24 -20.10 1.67 0.29
CA LYS A 24 -20.12 0.39 -0.41
C LYS A 24 -21.52 0.03 -0.88
N THR A 25 -21.61 -0.65 -2.02
CA THR A 25 -22.85 -1.31 -2.46
C THR A 25 -23.16 -2.51 -1.56
N PRO A 26 -24.42 -3.00 -1.53
CA PRO A 26 -24.76 -4.20 -0.76
C PRO A 26 -23.90 -5.42 -1.11
N GLU A 27 -23.59 -5.61 -2.40
CA GLU A 27 -22.70 -6.67 -2.87
C GLU A 27 -21.29 -6.55 -2.29
N ALA A 28 -20.70 -5.35 -2.34
CA ALA A 28 -19.36 -5.11 -1.81
C ALA A 28 -19.28 -5.28 -0.28
N ILE A 29 -20.37 -4.97 0.43
CA ILE A 29 -20.49 -5.24 1.87
C ILE A 29 -20.46 -6.76 2.11
N GLY A 30 -21.22 -7.54 1.34
CA GLY A 30 -21.23 -9.00 1.41
C GLY A 30 -19.85 -9.61 1.16
N SER A 31 -19.18 -9.22 0.08
CA SER A 31 -17.82 -9.69 -0.23
C SER A 31 -16.83 -9.35 0.89
N THR A 32 -16.90 -8.14 1.45
CA THR A 32 -16.02 -7.76 2.57
C THR A 32 -16.30 -8.62 3.81
N ALA A 33 -17.57 -8.94 4.08
CA ALA A 33 -17.95 -9.75 5.24
C ALA A 33 -17.46 -11.20 5.13
N ASP A 34 -17.49 -11.78 3.92
CA ASP A 34 -16.93 -13.10 3.65
C ASP A 34 -15.41 -13.10 3.85
N ASP A 35 -14.70 -12.10 3.31
CA ASP A 35 -13.26 -11.93 3.49
C ASP A 35 -12.89 -11.76 4.98
N ASP A 36 -13.62 -10.91 5.71
CA ASP A 36 -13.44 -10.69 7.14
C ASP A 36 -13.61 -12.01 7.92
N TYR A 37 -14.67 -12.77 7.63
CA TYR A 37 -14.95 -14.04 8.29
C TYR A 37 -13.87 -15.09 8.02
N LEU A 38 -13.45 -15.24 6.76
CA LEU A 38 -12.46 -16.24 6.35
C LEU A 38 -11.06 -15.91 6.86
N SER A 39 -10.68 -14.63 6.89
CA SER A 39 -9.39 -14.18 7.42
C SER A 39 -9.36 -14.08 8.94
N GLY A 40 -10.52 -14.12 9.61
CA GLY A 40 -10.66 -13.88 11.04
C GLY A 40 -10.48 -12.42 11.42
N PHE A 41 -10.65 -11.49 10.49
CA PHE A 41 -10.53 -10.05 10.72
C PHE A 41 -11.74 -9.53 11.50
N LEU A 42 -11.49 -8.99 12.68
CA LEU A 42 -12.53 -8.58 13.63
C LEU A 42 -12.80 -7.07 13.54
N GLN A 43 -13.95 -6.67 14.09
CA GLN A 43 -14.26 -5.24 14.25
C GLN A 43 -13.25 -4.51 15.16
N SER A 44 -12.62 -5.21 16.11
CA SER A 44 -11.53 -4.67 16.91
C SER A 44 -10.31 -4.31 16.07
N ASP A 45 -9.96 -5.15 15.09
CA ASP A 45 -8.81 -4.91 14.20
C ASP A 45 -9.10 -3.71 13.29
N ARG A 46 -10.35 -3.64 12.79
CA ARG A 46 -10.84 -2.47 12.03
C ARG A 46 -10.72 -1.17 12.82
N GLN A 47 -11.12 -1.20 14.09
CA GLN A 47 -11.04 -0.03 14.95
C GLN A 47 -9.59 0.33 15.28
N GLN A 48 -8.75 -0.66 15.57
CA GLN A 48 -7.32 -0.46 15.81
C GLN A 48 -6.66 0.26 14.62
N ILE A 49 -6.88 -0.20 13.39
CA ILE A 49 -6.32 0.43 12.18
C ILE A 49 -6.77 1.89 12.08
N ARG A 50 -8.04 2.18 12.35
CA ARG A 50 -8.55 3.56 12.33
C ARG A 50 -7.84 4.44 13.35
N ASP A 51 -7.64 3.94 14.56
CA ASP A 51 -6.97 4.68 15.64
C ASP A 51 -5.48 4.93 15.31
N GLU A 52 -4.81 3.94 14.71
CA GLU A 52 -3.42 4.06 14.24
C GLU A 52 -3.29 5.09 13.10
N VAL A 53 -4.22 5.09 12.14
CA VAL A 53 -4.25 6.08 11.05
C VAL A 53 -4.44 7.50 11.60
N LEU A 54 -5.36 7.69 12.54
CA LEU A 54 -5.64 9.00 13.12
C LEU A 54 -4.52 9.52 14.03
N SER A 55 -3.75 8.62 14.64
CA SER A 55 -2.63 8.97 15.53
C SER A 55 -1.27 9.07 14.83
N THR A 56 -1.22 8.80 13.52
CA THR A 56 0.02 8.80 12.72
C THR A 56 0.76 10.14 12.81
N THR A 57 2.07 10.05 13.00
CA THR A 57 3.00 11.17 13.10
C THR A 57 4.05 11.14 11.97
N VAL A 58 4.79 12.23 11.80
CA VAL A 58 5.92 12.29 10.87
C VAL A 58 7.04 11.31 11.27
N ALA A 59 7.19 11.04 12.57
CA ALA A 59 8.20 10.10 13.06
C ALA A 59 7.90 8.68 12.57
N ASP A 60 6.64 8.25 12.67
CA ASP A 60 6.20 6.91 12.22
C ASP A 60 6.50 6.72 10.72
N ILE A 61 6.23 7.73 9.89
CA ILE A 61 6.56 7.70 8.45
C ILE A 61 8.06 7.52 8.21
N ARG A 62 8.90 8.17 9.01
CA ARG A 62 10.36 8.06 8.89
C ARG A 62 10.86 6.68 9.31
N GLU A 63 10.24 6.04 10.29
CA GLU A 63 10.63 4.70 10.75
C GLU A 63 10.49 3.64 9.63
N TYR A 64 9.47 3.77 8.78
CA TYR A 64 9.29 2.91 7.61
C TYR A 64 10.45 2.98 6.60
N ALA A 65 11.26 4.04 6.60
CA ALA A 65 12.40 4.16 5.69
C ALA A 65 13.39 2.99 5.84
N THR A 66 13.58 2.49 7.07
CA THR A 66 14.47 1.35 7.34
C THR A 66 13.94 0.06 6.71
N MET A 67 12.62 -0.17 6.83
CA MET A 67 11.97 -1.32 6.22
C MET A 67 12.04 -1.25 4.69
N ILE A 68 11.75 -0.08 4.11
CA ILE A 68 11.84 0.12 2.66
C ILE A 68 13.27 -0.11 2.16
N ASP A 69 14.29 0.43 2.83
CA ASP A 69 15.70 0.22 2.46
C ASP A 69 16.09 -1.28 2.52
N ALA A 70 15.62 -2.00 3.54
CA ALA A 70 15.84 -3.44 3.63
C ALA A 70 15.17 -4.21 2.48
N LEU A 71 13.94 -3.85 2.09
CA LEU A 71 13.24 -4.46 0.96
C LEU A 71 13.90 -4.14 -0.38
N MET A 72 14.35 -2.91 -0.58
CA MET A 72 15.02 -2.48 -1.81
C MET A 72 16.34 -3.23 -2.04
N LYS A 73 17.05 -3.59 -0.96
CA LYS A 73 18.30 -4.39 -1.04
C LYS A 73 18.10 -5.80 -1.58
N ASN A 74 16.88 -6.35 -1.50
CA ASN A 74 16.58 -7.66 -2.09
C ASN A 74 16.57 -7.60 -3.63
N ASN A 75 16.56 -6.39 -4.22
CA ASN A 75 16.69 -6.13 -5.65
C ASN A 75 15.68 -6.92 -6.52
N HIS A 76 14.48 -7.13 -6.01
CA HIS A 76 13.38 -7.74 -6.77
C HIS A 76 12.74 -6.70 -7.69
N ILE A 77 13.12 -6.73 -8.96
CA ILE A 77 12.64 -5.80 -9.98
C ILE A 77 11.71 -6.55 -10.95
N CYS A 78 10.49 -6.05 -11.09
CA CYS A 78 9.53 -6.55 -12.08
C CYS A 78 8.99 -5.38 -12.88
N VAL A 79 9.09 -5.45 -14.20
CA VAL A 79 8.65 -4.38 -15.11
C VAL A 79 7.67 -4.95 -16.13
N PHE A 80 6.52 -4.30 -16.24
CA PHE A 80 5.54 -4.57 -17.30
C PHE A 80 5.60 -3.43 -18.32
N GLY A 81 5.85 -3.74 -19.58
CA GLY A 81 6.07 -2.72 -20.60
C GLY A 81 6.03 -3.25 -22.03
N ASN A 82 6.23 -2.33 -22.98
CA ASN A 82 6.33 -2.67 -24.39
C ASN A 82 7.52 -3.61 -24.65
N GLU A 83 7.29 -4.66 -25.44
CA GLU A 83 8.27 -5.72 -25.68
C GLU A 83 9.61 -5.20 -26.20
N ASP A 84 9.61 -4.29 -27.18
CA ASP A 84 10.84 -3.75 -27.76
C ASP A 84 11.65 -2.98 -26.70
N LYS A 85 10.97 -2.17 -25.88
CA LYS A 85 11.63 -1.39 -24.81
C LYS A 85 12.20 -2.27 -23.69
N VAL A 86 11.49 -3.33 -23.34
CA VAL A 86 11.95 -4.29 -22.33
C VAL A 86 13.14 -5.11 -22.86
N LYS A 87 13.12 -5.48 -24.14
CA LYS A 87 14.25 -6.15 -24.80
C LYS A 87 15.49 -5.25 -24.93
N GLU A 88 15.32 -3.97 -25.25
CA GLU A 88 16.42 -2.99 -25.25
C GLU A 88 17.11 -2.92 -23.88
N ALA A 89 16.36 -3.12 -22.80
CA ALA A 89 16.84 -3.09 -21.42
C ALA A 89 17.04 -4.50 -20.81
N ALA A 90 17.16 -5.55 -21.64
CA ALA A 90 17.18 -6.95 -21.18
C ALA A 90 18.26 -7.25 -20.15
N GLU A 91 19.40 -6.54 -20.18
CA GLU A 91 20.50 -6.72 -19.23
C GLU A 91 20.13 -6.35 -17.79
N LEU A 92 19.03 -5.61 -17.57
CA LEU A 92 18.54 -5.25 -16.24
C LEU A 92 17.71 -6.35 -15.57
N PHE A 93 17.35 -7.42 -16.30
CA PHE A 93 16.38 -8.41 -15.84
C PHE A 93 16.91 -9.84 -15.97
N ASP A 94 16.65 -10.65 -14.95
CA ASP A 94 17.03 -12.07 -14.95
C ASP A 94 16.15 -12.90 -15.90
N GLN A 95 14.90 -12.49 -16.10
CA GLN A 95 13.92 -13.20 -16.91
C GLN A 95 12.98 -12.23 -17.63
N LEU A 96 12.76 -12.47 -18.92
CA LEU A 96 11.71 -11.82 -19.72
C LEU A 96 10.61 -12.84 -20.04
N THR A 97 9.37 -12.50 -19.68
CA THR A 97 8.20 -13.35 -19.96
C THR A 97 7.25 -12.59 -20.87
N PRO A 98 6.99 -13.07 -22.11
CA PRO A 98 5.99 -12.47 -22.97
C PRO A 98 4.62 -12.67 -22.34
N VAL A 99 3.88 -11.58 -22.23
CA VAL A 99 2.50 -11.60 -21.78
C VAL A 99 1.68 -11.36 -23.05
N PHE A 100 1.13 -12.46 -23.59
CA PHE A 100 0.43 -12.61 -24.87
C PHE A 100 1.30 -12.75 -26.12
#